data_AF-A0A850LZ32-F1
#
_entry.id   AF-A0A850LZ32-F1
#
_cell.length_a   1.000
_cell.length_b   1.000
_cell.length_c   1.000
_cell.angle_alpha   90.00
_cell.angle_beta   90.00
_cell.angle_gamma   90.00
#
_symmetry.space_group_name_H-M   'P 1'
#
loop_
_entity.id
_entity.type
_entity.pdbx_description
1 polymer ?
#
loop_
_entity_poly.entity_id
_entity_poly.type
_entity_poly.pdbx_seq_one_letter_code
_entity_poly.pdbx_strand_id
1 'polypeptide(L)'
;MLKKIKDKIEKIREDLDPKKAQLKKEILNKGIFNIDFFAREVGLVEPELRKELKELIEEGQIRGYLAFRDTEFVTLDYLKDQINDRIEKTFKLDLKKQSQDFGVSLESIYEAINELCSQNIQHGFFDIPVNTTFFHVNSRTQNEFISILRKGKIHLTEVAEFIDSLIESKEDIDLSSLISDVKSNEGSDTDEWESLAKDAIDVTLGKKRARIWIENLMSWNKIIGNFIEDQNYFVSKNIIARELANFLKKTGRVKTSNLQEKLGIEKIRSLKSELKILEENKEIKGYFTIDEAEYVTENKALDEIVTILNDKNQDTVSISEIKEKIGLDHIDTINLLKKLISDKRVIKLVSKDYSKFFSLKLLNKTIMDYLEKNERIYIKTINENFNLPPQTLVNHIEELIKRDNLRVIITWDKSEIINEEKILFILMEILKKSKKSLLSEVVKTTKINAKDLVRLIKYMLEFGLIQGILTNKEFTLQ
;
A
#
# COMPACT_ATOMS: atom_id res chain seq x y z
N MET A 1 -17.86 -13.12 3.51
CA MET A 1 -18.46 -13.81 2.34
C MET A 1 -18.11 -15.31 2.34
N LEU A 2 -16.83 -15.69 2.46
CA LEU A 2 -16.38 -17.09 2.50
C LEU A 2 -17.03 -17.94 3.62
N LYS A 3 -17.13 -17.43 4.85
CA LYS A 3 -17.82 -18.13 5.95
C LYS A 3 -19.26 -18.52 5.60
N LYS A 4 -20.06 -17.59 5.07
CA LYS A 4 -21.46 -17.83 4.66
C LYS A 4 -21.60 -18.85 3.51
N ILE A 5 -20.58 -18.97 2.65
CA ILE A 5 -20.57 -19.97 1.58
C ILE A 5 -20.23 -21.35 2.15
N LYS A 6 -19.24 -21.42 3.06
CA LYS A 6 -18.89 -22.65 3.78
C LYS A 6 -20.10 -23.19 4.56
N ASP A 7 -20.77 -22.34 5.34
CA ASP A 7 -21.94 -22.72 6.12
C ASP A 7 -23.11 -23.25 5.25
N LYS A 8 -23.30 -22.71 4.03
CA LYS A 8 -24.32 -23.19 3.08
C LYS A 8 -23.97 -24.54 2.45
N ILE A 9 -22.70 -24.74 2.09
CA ILE A 9 -22.21 -26.02 1.54
C ILE A 9 -22.34 -27.12 2.59
N GLU A 10 -22.02 -26.81 3.85
CA GLU A 10 -22.11 -27.74 4.95
C GLU A 10 -23.56 -28.17 5.21
N LYS A 11 -24.49 -27.23 5.21
CA LYS A 11 -25.92 -27.53 5.32
C LYS A 11 -26.45 -28.44 4.18
N ILE A 12 -26.02 -28.19 2.94
CA ILE A 12 -26.42 -29.03 1.79
C ILE A 12 -25.85 -30.45 1.92
N ARG A 13 -24.64 -30.61 2.44
CA ARG A 13 -24.04 -31.94 2.70
C ARG A 13 -24.75 -32.68 3.82
N GLU A 14 -25.12 -31.98 4.89
CA GLU A 14 -25.89 -32.56 6.01
C GLU A 14 -27.28 -33.03 5.56
N ASP A 15 -27.91 -32.32 4.62
CA ASP A 15 -29.19 -32.73 4.01
C ASP A 15 -29.06 -33.94 3.07
N LEU A 16 -27.86 -34.20 2.52
CA LEU A 16 -27.58 -35.31 1.60
C LEU A 16 -27.30 -36.64 2.33
N ASP A 17 -26.76 -36.60 3.55
CA ASP A 17 -26.51 -37.79 4.38
C ASP A 17 -26.82 -37.51 5.86
N PRO A 18 -28.10 -37.65 6.28
CA PRO A 18 -28.53 -37.33 7.64
C PRO A 18 -27.91 -38.28 8.68
N LYS A 19 -27.52 -39.50 8.30
CA LYS A 19 -26.87 -40.46 9.20
C LYS A 19 -25.44 -40.03 9.51
N LYS A 20 -24.69 -39.63 8.49
CA LYS A 20 -23.32 -39.10 8.65
C LYS A 20 -23.32 -37.78 9.45
N ALA A 21 -24.33 -36.93 9.24
CA ALA A 21 -24.53 -35.71 10.02
C ALA A 21 -24.85 -35.99 11.51
N GLN A 22 -25.72 -36.97 11.79
CA GLN A 22 -26.01 -37.40 13.16
C GLN A 22 -24.74 -37.96 13.84
N LEU A 23 -24.02 -38.85 13.15
CA LEU A 23 -22.77 -39.44 13.64
C LEU A 23 -21.74 -38.35 14.01
N LYS A 24 -21.52 -37.37 13.13
CA LYS A 24 -20.66 -36.20 13.39
C LYS A 24 -21.05 -35.48 14.68
N LYS A 25 -22.35 -35.20 14.86
CA LYS A 25 -22.85 -34.50 16.06
C LYS A 25 -22.60 -35.30 17.33
N GLU A 26 -22.81 -36.62 17.29
CA GLU A 26 -22.57 -37.50 18.45
C GLU A 26 -21.09 -37.60 18.80
N ILE A 27 -20.20 -37.69 17.80
CA ILE A 27 -18.74 -37.68 17.98
C ILE A 27 -18.30 -36.40 18.70
N LEU A 28 -18.74 -35.23 18.20
CA LEU A 28 -18.35 -33.93 18.76
C LEU A 28 -18.87 -33.74 20.20
N ASN A 29 -20.04 -34.28 20.53
CA ASN A 29 -20.61 -34.19 21.87
C ASN A 29 -19.90 -35.08 22.90
N LYS A 30 -19.41 -36.26 22.50
CA LYS A 30 -18.76 -37.20 23.44
C LYS A 30 -17.34 -36.80 23.78
N GLY A 31 -16.60 -36.23 22.83
CA GLY A 31 -15.22 -35.80 23.03
C GLY A 31 -14.21 -36.96 23.04
N ILE A 32 -14.38 -37.94 23.94
CA ILE A 32 -13.60 -39.18 23.97
C ILE A 32 -14.53 -40.39 24.07
N PHE A 33 -14.26 -41.44 23.31
CA PHE A 33 -15.04 -42.68 23.38
C PHE A 33 -14.25 -43.90 22.91
N ASN A 34 -14.60 -45.05 23.48
CA ASN A 34 -14.16 -46.34 22.99
C ASN A 34 -14.94 -46.72 21.71
N ILE A 35 -14.21 -47.13 20.68
CA ILE A 35 -14.74 -47.34 19.32
C ILE A 35 -15.71 -48.53 19.29
N ASP A 36 -15.43 -49.61 20.00
CA ASP A 36 -16.30 -50.81 20.00
C ASP A 36 -17.64 -50.55 20.69
N PHE A 37 -17.62 -49.78 21.77
CA PHE A 37 -18.84 -49.38 22.47
C PHE A 37 -19.63 -48.36 21.65
N PHE A 38 -18.95 -47.36 21.09
CA PHE A 38 -19.62 -46.33 20.31
C PHE A 38 -20.18 -46.87 19.00
N ALA A 39 -19.48 -47.78 18.31
CA ALA A 39 -19.98 -48.45 17.11
C ALA A 39 -21.33 -49.13 17.38
N ARG A 40 -21.44 -49.87 18.49
CA ARG A 40 -22.70 -50.51 18.91
C ARG A 40 -23.79 -49.50 19.24
N GLU A 41 -23.45 -48.38 19.87
CA GLU A 41 -24.39 -47.31 20.21
C GLU A 41 -25.00 -46.68 18.95
N VAL A 42 -24.19 -46.46 17.91
CA VAL A 42 -24.63 -45.86 16.63
C VAL A 42 -25.14 -46.90 15.62
N GLY A 43 -25.18 -48.18 15.99
CA GLY A 43 -25.67 -49.27 15.14
C GLY A 43 -24.75 -49.66 13.98
N LEU A 44 -23.43 -49.46 14.15
CA LEU A 44 -22.38 -49.86 13.21
C LEU A 44 -21.52 -51.00 13.80
N VAL A 45 -20.77 -51.70 12.95
CA VAL A 45 -19.64 -52.52 13.41
C VAL A 45 -18.37 -51.68 13.51
N GLU A 46 -17.45 -52.06 14.39
CA GLU A 46 -16.21 -51.29 14.67
C GLU A 46 -15.41 -50.94 13.39
N PRO A 47 -15.14 -51.86 12.44
CA PRO A 47 -14.42 -51.52 11.21
C PRO A 47 -15.12 -50.46 10.34
N GLU A 48 -16.46 -50.47 10.31
CA GLU A 48 -17.25 -49.46 9.59
C GLU A 48 -17.13 -48.10 10.27
N LEU A 49 -17.27 -48.04 11.60
CA LEU A 49 -17.09 -46.79 12.34
C LEU A 49 -15.68 -46.20 12.12
N ARG A 50 -14.62 -47.02 12.14
CA ARG A 50 -13.25 -46.54 11.85
C ARG A 50 -13.13 -45.95 10.46
N LYS A 51 -13.74 -46.59 9.47
CA LYS A 51 -13.76 -46.10 8.10
C LYS A 51 -14.47 -44.75 8.02
N GLU A 52 -15.65 -44.63 8.64
CA GLU A 52 -16.40 -43.38 8.71
C GLU A 52 -15.62 -42.27 9.42
N LEU A 53 -14.98 -42.56 10.55
CA LEU A 53 -14.13 -41.60 11.26
C LEU A 53 -13.00 -41.09 10.36
N LYS A 54 -12.33 -41.98 9.63
CA LYS A 54 -11.27 -41.62 8.70
C LYS A 54 -11.78 -40.74 7.57
N GLU A 55 -12.90 -41.10 6.94
CA GLU A 55 -13.54 -40.28 5.90
C GLU A 55 -13.93 -38.89 6.44
N LEU A 56 -14.54 -38.82 7.64
CA LEU A 56 -14.90 -37.56 8.29
C LEU A 56 -13.68 -36.67 8.57
N ILE A 57 -12.52 -37.25 8.91
CA ILE A 57 -11.26 -36.51 9.12
C ILE A 57 -10.69 -36.04 7.78
N GLU A 58 -10.63 -36.91 6.77
CA GLU A 58 -10.12 -36.58 5.43
C GLU A 58 -10.96 -35.50 4.74
N GLU A 59 -12.27 -35.50 4.97
CA GLU A 59 -13.19 -34.46 4.51
C GLU A 59 -13.12 -33.17 5.35
N GLY A 60 -12.40 -33.19 6.48
CA GLY A 60 -12.27 -32.08 7.42
C GLY A 60 -13.55 -31.76 8.20
N GLN A 61 -14.47 -32.72 8.31
CA GLN A 61 -15.74 -32.58 9.03
C GLN A 61 -15.59 -32.75 10.54
N ILE A 62 -14.62 -33.56 10.97
CA ILE A 62 -14.20 -33.69 12.37
C ILE A 62 -12.68 -33.60 12.46
N ARG A 63 -12.17 -33.32 13.66
CA ARG A 63 -10.74 -33.39 13.97
C ARG A 63 -10.55 -34.19 15.24
N GLY A 64 -9.64 -35.15 15.20
CA GLY A 64 -9.39 -36.06 16.30
C GLY A 64 -8.41 -37.15 15.90
N TYR A 65 -8.10 -38.02 16.86
CA TYR A 65 -7.03 -39.00 16.76
C TYR A 65 -7.49 -40.34 17.32
N LEU A 66 -6.97 -41.41 16.71
CA LEU A 66 -7.02 -42.73 17.34
C LEU A 66 -5.95 -42.78 18.43
N ALA A 67 -6.32 -43.25 19.62
CA ALA A 67 -5.38 -43.46 20.71
C ALA A 67 -4.40 -44.61 20.38
N PHE A 68 -3.26 -44.71 21.05
CA PHE A 68 -2.16 -45.65 20.74
C PHE A 68 -2.55 -47.13 20.69
N ARG A 69 -3.63 -47.52 21.37
CA ARG A 69 -4.16 -48.90 21.35
C ARG A 69 -5.21 -49.10 20.26
N ASP A 70 -5.45 -48.06 19.47
CA ASP A 70 -6.54 -47.91 18.51
C ASP A 70 -7.93 -48.11 19.09
N THR A 71 -8.12 -48.38 20.39
CA THR A 71 -9.43 -48.70 20.98
C THR A 71 -10.31 -47.48 21.24
N GLU A 72 -9.73 -46.29 21.24
CA GLU A 72 -10.42 -45.04 21.58
C GLU A 72 -10.19 -43.99 20.50
N PHE A 73 -11.19 -43.12 20.35
CA PHE A 73 -11.10 -41.92 19.53
C PHE A 73 -11.20 -40.70 20.44
N VAL A 74 -10.31 -39.74 20.22
CA VAL A 74 -10.23 -38.49 20.99
C VAL A 74 -10.40 -37.33 20.02
N THR A 75 -11.44 -36.51 20.21
CA THR A 75 -11.61 -35.28 19.42
C THR A 75 -10.57 -34.25 19.81
N LEU A 76 -10.18 -33.40 18.86
CA LEU A 76 -9.23 -32.32 19.11
C LEU A 76 -9.76 -31.32 20.14
N ASP A 77 -11.06 -31.00 20.10
CA ASP A 77 -11.66 -30.05 21.05
C ASP A 77 -11.59 -30.59 22.49
N TYR A 78 -11.91 -31.88 22.69
CA TYR A 78 -11.74 -32.52 24.00
C TYR A 78 -10.27 -32.48 24.45
N LEU A 79 -9.34 -32.83 23.55
CA LEU A 79 -7.92 -32.83 23.86
C LEU A 79 -7.43 -31.42 24.25
N LYS A 80 -7.90 -30.38 23.54
CA LYS A 80 -7.61 -28.98 23.85
C LYS A 80 -8.13 -28.57 25.21
N ASP A 81 -9.36 -28.92 25.56
CA ASP A 81 -9.93 -28.60 26.87
C ASP A 81 -9.11 -29.26 27.99
N GLN A 82 -8.77 -30.54 27.84
CA GLN A 82 -7.97 -31.25 28.83
C GLN A 82 -6.54 -30.71 28.97
N ILE A 83 -5.89 -30.35 27.85
CA ILE A 83 -4.57 -29.73 27.86
C ILE A 83 -4.62 -28.33 28.48
N ASN A 84 -5.64 -27.54 28.14
CA ASN A 84 -5.86 -26.20 28.68
C ASN A 84 -5.95 -26.24 30.21
N ASP A 85 -6.78 -27.14 30.74
CA ASP A 85 -6.94 -27.35 32.18
C ASP A 85 -5.63 -27.71 32.90
N ARG A 86 -4.71 -28.39 32.21
CA ARG A 86 -3.39 -28.73 32.76
C ARG A 86 -2.43 -27.55 32.68
N ILE A 87 -2.42 -26.83 31.55
CA ILE A 87 -1.61 -25.61 31.36
C ILE A 87 -1.97 -24.55 32.41
N GLU A 88 -3.25 -24.34 32.71
CA GLU A 88 -3.68 -23.36 33.71
C GLU A 88 -3.15 -23.66 35.12
N LYS A 89 -2.83 -24.93 35.39
CA LYS A 89 -2.34 -25.40 36.71
C LYS A 89 -0.82 -25.49 36.80
N THR A 90 -0.11 -25.47 35.67
CA THR A 90 1.33 -25.72 35.64
C THR A 90 2.04 -24.71 34.74
N PHE A 91 3.15 -24.14 35.21
CA PHE A 91 4.02 -23.34 34.36
C PHE A 91 4.68 -24.18 33.26
N LYS A 92 4.96 -25.45 33.54
CA LYS A 92 5.72 -26.37 32.68
C LYS A 92 4.92 -27.63 32.44
N LEU A 93 4.68 -27.93 31.16
CA LEU A 93 3.92 -29.09 30.72
C LEU A 93 4.83 -30.07 29.97
N ASP A 94 5.06 -31.26 30.54
CA ASP A 94 5.75 -32.35 29.87
C ASP A 94 4.82 -33.02 28.85
N LEU A 95 5.12 -32.84 27.56
CA LEU A 95 4.32 -33.31 26.43
C LEU A 95 4.38 -34.82 26.24
N LYS A 96 5.49 -35.47 26.59
CA LYS A 96 5.58 -36.95 26.55
C LYS A 96 4.65 -37.56 27.58
N LYS A 97 4.64 -36.98 28.80
CA LYS A 97 3.69 -37.37 29.83
C LYS A 97 2.24 -37.13 29.38
N GLN A 98 1.95 -35.99 28.74
CA GLN A 98 0.61 -35.73 28.20
C GLN A 98 0.20 -36.76 27.16
N SER A 99 1.09 -37.03 26.20
CA SER A 99 0.90 -38.03 25.15
C SER A 99 0.59 -39.41 25.75
N GLN A 100 1.31 -39.82 26.79
CA GLN A 100 1.06 -41.07 27.51
C GLN A 100 -0.28 -41.06 28.26
N ASP A 101 -0.58 -40.00 29.01
CA ASP A 101 -1.79 -39.88 29.83
C ASP A 101 -3.08 -39.88 28.99
N PHE A 102 -3.04 -39.23 27.83
CA PHE A 102 -4.17 -39.18 26.89
C PHE A 102 -4.16 -40.31 25.87
N GLY A 103 -3.08 -41.09 25.84
CA GLY A 103 -2.88 -42.15 24.87
C GLY A 103 -2.86 -41.67 23.41
N VAL A 104 -2.44 -40.45 23.12
CA VAL A 104 -2.36 -39.89 21.75
C VAL A 104 -0.94 -39.55 21.37
N SER A 105 -0.64 -39.39 20.08
CA SER A 105 0.72 -39.08 19.62
C SER A 105 1.19 -37.71 20.12
N LEU A 106 2.52 -37.50 20.14
CA LEU A 106 3.10 -36.24 20.56
C LEU A 106 2.69 -35.09 19.61
N GLU A 107 2.57 -35.39 18.32
CA GLU A 107 2.07 -34.49 17.28
C GLU A 107 0.66 -33.98 17.57
N SER A 108 -0.25 -34.85 18.05
CA SER A 108 -1.60 -34.46 18.48
C SER A 108 -1.57 -33.48 19.64
N ILE A 109 -0.67 -33.67 20.60
CA ILE A 109 -0.47 -32.73 21.72
C ILE A 109 0.04 -31.38 21.20
N TYR A 110 1.04 -31.37 20.30
CA TYR A 110 1.51 -30.12 19.68
C TYR A 110 0.42 -29.39 18.92
N GLU A 111 -0.38 -30.11 18.13
CA GLU A 111 -1.47 -29.53 17.36
C GLU A 111 -2.48 -28.85 18.29
N ALA A 112 -2.90 -29.54 19.36
CA ALA A 112 -3.81 -28.98 20.36
C ALA A 112 -3.24 -27.73 21.05
N ILE A 113 -1.95 -27.73 21.45
CA ILE A 113 -1.32 -26.55 22.07
C ILE A 113 -1.21 -25.38 21.08
N ASN A 114 -0.81 -25.66 19.84
CA ASN A 114 -0.70 -24.65 18.79
C ASN A 114 -2.06 -24.03 18.46
N GLU A 115 -3.13 -24.82 18.44
CA GLU A 115 -4.50 -24.33 18.31
C GLU A 115 -4.86 -23.35 19.43
N LEU A 116 -4.66 -23.75 20.69
CA LEU A 116 -4.94 -22.91 21.86
C LEU A 116 -4.17 -21.59 21.79
N CYS A 117 -2.90 -21.62 21.39
CA CYS A 117 -2.07 -20.43 21.23
C CYS A 117 -2.52 -19.53 20.06
N SER A 118 -2.87 -20.13 18.92
CA SER A 118 -3.38 -19.42 17.75
C SER A 118 -4.67 -18.66 18.08
N GLN A 119 -5.55 -19.28 18.89
CA GLN A 119 -6.83 -18.75 19.34
C GLN A 119 -6.72 -17.71 20.47
N ASN A 120 -5.51 -17.39 20.95
CA ASN A 120 -5.28 -16.56 22.15
C ASN A 120 -5.90 -17.14 23.44
N ILE A 121 -6.09 -18.45 23.52
CA ILE A 121 -6.55 -19.10 24.76
C ILE A 121 -5.34 -19.32 25.66
N GLN A 122 -4.25 -19.83 25.09
CA GLN A 122 -2.99 -20.07 25.80
C GLN A 122 -1.83 -19.28 25.20
N HIS A 123 -0.76 -19.21 25.98
CA HIS A 123 0.38 -18.33 25.75
C HIS A 123 1.65 -19.03 26.21
N GLY A 124 2.68 -19.14 25.38
CA GLY A 124 3.88 -19.88 25.77
C GLY A 124 4.85 -20.18 24.65
N PHE A 125 5.79 -21.08 24.92
CA PHE A 125 6.78 -21.56 23.96
C PHE A 125 7.19 -23.01 24.25
N PHE A 126 7.69 -23.70 23.23
CA PHE A 126 8.20 -25.07 23.33
C PHE A 126 9.71 -25.07 23.63
N ASP A 127 10.16 -26.00 24.48
CA ASP A 127 11.57 -26.18 24.82
C ASP A 127 12.35 -26.94 23.74
N ILE A 128 13.67 -26.81 23.75
CA ILE A 128 14.59 -27.34 22.73
C ILE A 128 15.69 -28.13 23.43
N PRO A 129 16.23 -29.20 22.81
CA PRO A 129 16.02 -29.65 21.43
C PRO A 129 14.89 -30.64 21.19
N VAL A 130 14.20 -31.09 22.25
CA VAL A 130 13.33 -32.26 22.13
C VAL A 130 11.85 -31.88 21.94
N ASN A 131 11.50 -30.58 21.95
CA ASN A 131 10.12 -30.06 21.96
C ASN A 131 9.23 -30.66 23.08
N THR A 132 9.80 -31.47 23.98
CA THR A 132 9.08 -32.28 24.97
C THR A 132 8.38 -31.49 26.05
N THR A 133 8.54 -30.18 26.06
CA THR A 133 8.06 -29.34 27.14
C THR A 133 7.46 -28.06 26.57
N PHE A 134 6.30 -27.68 27.09
CA PHE A 134 5.68 -26.39 26.84
C PHE A 134 5.74 -25.53 28.11
N PHE A 135 6.28 -24.32 27.98
CA PHE A 135 6.32 -23.32 29.05
C PHE A 135 5.20 -22.32 28.86
N HIS A 136 4.29 -22.26 29.82
CA HIS A 136 3.16 -21.35 29.84
C HIS A 136 3.57 -19.96 30.37
N VAL A 137 3.27 -18.93 29.59
CA VAL A 137 3.55 -17.53 29.92
C VAL A 137 2.23 -16.81 30.07
N ASN A 138 2.03 -16.01 31.13
CA ASN A 138 0.77 -15.28 31.27
C ASN A 138 0.60 -14.23 30.13
N SER A 139 -0.64 -13.85 29.83
CA SER A 139 -0.94 -12.91 28.73
C SER A 139 -0.24 -11.56 28.87
N ARG A 140 -0.04 -11.05 30.09
CA ARG A 140 0.64 -9.76 30.33
C ARG A 140 2.10 -9.84 29.89
N THR A 141 2.82 -10.87 30.34
CA THR A 141 4.22 -11.11 29.99
C THR A 141 4.39 -11.35 28.49
N GLN A 142 3.52 -12.15 27.85
CA GLN A 142 3.57 -12.33 26.40
C GLN A 142 3.30 -11.02 25.65
N ASN A 143 2.34 -10.21 26.10
CA ASN A 143 2.04 -8.92 25.46
C ASN A 143 3.19 -7.90 25.63
N GLU A 144 3.86 -7.90 26.77
CA GLU A 144 5.06 -7.10 27.00
C GLU A 144 6.19 -7.54 26.07
N PHE A 145 6.43 -8.85 25.97
CA PHE A 145 7.40 -9.40 25.04
C PHE A 145 7.09 -9.06 23.57
N ILE A 146 5.84 -9.24 23.14
CA ILE A 146 5.38 -8.81 21.80
C ILE A 146 5.58 -7.31 21.59
N SER A 147 5.35 -6.49 22.61
CA SER A 147 5.58 -5.04 22.56
C SER A 147 7.06 -4.72 22.33
N ILE A 148 7.96 -5.40 23.03
CA ILE A 148 9.41 -5.31 22.80
C ILE A 148 9.71 -5.71 21.35
N LEU A 149 9.29 -6.90 20.91
CA LEU A 149 9.49 -7.39 19.54
C LEU A 149 8.97 -6.46 18.45
N ARG A 150 7.88 -5.73 18.70
CA ARG A 150 7.34 -4.75 17.75
C ARG A 150 8.12 -3.44 17.71
N LYS A 151 8.79 -3.07 18.80
CA LYS A 151 9.52 -1.80 18.94
C LYS A 151 10.86 -1.78 18.23
N GLY A 152 11.51 -2.93 18.02
CA GLY A 152 12.96 -3.00 17.79
C GLY A 152 13.48 -3.96 16.72
N LYS A 153 14.73 -3.70 16.32
CA LYS A 153 15.72 -4.73 16.03
C LYS A 153 16.18 -5.23 17.40
N ILE A 154 16.07 -6.53 17.66
CA ILE A 154 16.39 -7.12 18.96
C ILE A 154 17.35 -8.27 18.74
N HIS A 155 18.41 -8.29 19.54
CA HIS A 155 19.35 -9.40 19.54
C HIS A 155 18.75 -10.61 20.25
N LEU A 156 18.95 -11.81 19.71
CA LEU A 156 18.39 -13.03 20.29
C LEU A 156 18.91 -13.32 21.71
N THR A 157 20.07 -12.79 22.10
CA THR A 157 20.55 -12.91 23.49
C THR A 157 19.70 -12.10 24.46
N GLU A 158 19.22 -10.91 24.09
CA GLU A 158 18.29 -10.14 24.96
C GLU A 158 16.97 -10.90 25.16
N VAL A 159 16.52 -11.61 24.12
CA VAL A 159 15.35 -12.47 24.19
C VAL A 159 15.61 -13.71 25.03
N ALA A 160 16.80 -14.30 24.90
CA ALA A 160 17.23 -15.45 25.70
C ALA A 160 17.25 -15.08 27.18
N GLU A 161 17.91 -13.99 27.55
CA GLU A 161 17.95 -13.47 28.93
C GLU A 161 16.54 -13.23 29.49
N PHE A 162 15.63 -12.68 28.68
CA PHE A 162 14.23 -12.53 29.07
C PHE A 162 13.55 -13.88 29.32
N ILE A 163 13.72 -14.87 28.43
CA ILE A 163 13.17 -16.22 28.61
C ILE A 163 13.75 -16.87 29.87
N ASP A 164 15.06 -16.81 30.06
CA ASP A 164 15.73 -17.45 31.19
C ASP A 164 15.28 -16.81 32.51
N SER A 165 15.10 -15.48 32.55
CA SER A 165 14.51 -14.81 33.73
C SER A 165 13.08 -15.27 34.06
N LEU A 166 12.29 -15.68 33.05
CA LEU A 166 10.95 -16.22 33.27
C LEU A 166 10.97 -17.65 33.79
N ILE A 167 11.98 -18.44 33.40
CA ILE A 167 12.18 -19.81 33.87
C ILE A 167 12.71 -19.78 35.30
N GLU A 168 13.76 -19.00 35.57
CA GLU A 168 14.42 -18.88 36.89
C GLU A 168 13.50 -18.28 37.96
N SER A 169 12.65 -17.31 37.61
CA SER A 169 11.71 -16.71 38.58
C SER A 169 10.58 -17.64 39.02
N LYS A 170 10.46 -18.83 38.42
CA LYS A 170 9.36 -19.78 38.64
C LYS A 170 9.77 -21.22 38.94
N GLU A 171 11.05 -21.56 38.82
CA GLU A 171 11.61 -22.84 39.27
C GLU A 171 12.76 -22.60 40.25
N ASP A 172 12.71 -23.23 41.44
CA ASP A 172 13.94 -23.66 42.12
C ASP A 172 14.54 -24.76 41.23
N ILE A 173 15.38 -24.38 40.26
CA ILE A 173 15.97 -25.32 39.31
C ILE A 173 17.01 -26.17 40.04
N ASP A 174 16.70 -27.45 40.28
CA ASP A 174 17.69 -28.42 40.74
C ASP A 174 18.60 -28.86 39.60
N LEU A 175 19.64 -28.06 39.37
CA LEU A 175 20.70 -28.28 38.39
C LEU A 175 21.54 -29.54 38.67
N SER A 176 21.35 -30.22 39.81
CA SER A 176 22.15 -31.40 40.18
C SER A 176 21.96 -32.60 39.25
N SER A 177 20.78 -32.73 38.62
CA SER A 177 20.45 -33.86 37.73
C SER A 177 21.03 -33.76 36.31
N LEU A 178 21.35 -32.54 35.85
CA LEU A 178 22.00 -32.32 34.54
C LEU A 178 23.52 -32.44 34.61
N ILE A 179 24.10 -32.28 35.80
CA ILE A 179 25.55 -32.31 36.03
C ILE A 179 26.05 -33.76 36.25
N SER A 180 25.19 -34.69 36.66
CA SER A 180 25.57 -36.10 36.89
C SER A 180 25.95 -36.84 35.61
N ASP A 181 25.41 -36.45 34.45
CA ASP A 181 25.68 -37.11 33.17
C ASP A 181 26.97 -36.64 32.49
N VAL A 182 27.55 -35.53 32.96
CA VAL A 182 28.82 -34.97 32.42
C VAL A 182 30.03 -35.40 33.27
N LYS A 183 29.81 -35.76 34.54
CA LYS A 183 30.90 -36.05 35.51
C LYS A 183 31.52 -37.45 35.44
N SER A 184 31.33 -38.20 34.36
CA SER A 184 31.85 -39.57 34.27
C SER A 184 33.08 -39.74 33.37
N ASN A 185 33.87 -38.70 33.07
CA ASN A 185 35.22 -38.89 32.52
C ASN A 185 36.17 -37.70 32.73
N GLU A 186 37.27 -38.01 33.41
CA GLU A 186 38.60 -37.37 33.40
C GLU A 186 38.80 -36.01 34.07
N GLY A 187 39.99 -35.84 34.65
CA GLY A 187 40.34 -34.73 35.54
C GLY A 187 41.49 -33.85 35.05
N SER A 188 41.67 -32.76 35.81
CA SER A 188 42.70 -31.72 35.76
C SER A 188 42.49 -30.59 34.73
N ASP A 189 42.46 -29.35 35.24
CA ASP A 189 42.30 -28.05 34.55
C ASP A 189 41.09 -27.90 33.61
N THR A 190 40.04 -28.71 33.84
CA THR A 190 38.80 -28.68 33.07
C THR A 190 37.76 -27.71 33.59
N ASP A 191 37.79 -27.27 34.86
CA ASP A 191 36.70 -26.47 35.45
C ASP A 191 36.48 -25.10 34.76
N GLU A 192 37.54 -24.43 34.28
CA GLU A 192 37.43 -23.14 33.59
C GLU A 192 36.93 -23.31 32.14
N TRP A 193 37.41 -24.34 31.43
CA TRP A 193 36.95 -24.67 30.09
C TRP A 193 35.55 -25.29 30.07
N GLU A 194 35.18 -26.05 31.09
CA GLU A 194 33.83 -26.60 31.29
C GLU A 194 32.85 -25.48 31.64
N SER A 195 33.24 -24.51 32.48
CA SER A 195 32.42 -23.32 32.72
C SER A 195 32.22 -22.51 31.44
N LEU A 196 33.28 -22.23 30.68
CA LEU A 196 33.19 -21.50 29.42
C LEU A 196 32.41 -22.25 28.33
N ALA A 197 32.55 -23.58 28.26
CA ALA A 197 31.78 -24.42 27.34
C ALA A 197 30.30 -24.49 27.74
N LYS A 198 30.00 -24.56 29.03
CA LYS A 198 28.64 -24.52 29.56
C LYS A 198 27.98 -23.17 29.28
N ASP A 199 28.67 -22.06 29.54
CA ASP A 199 28.18 -20.72 29.21
C ASP A 199 27.95 -20.56 27.69
N ALA A 200 28.85 -21.08 26.85
CA ALA A 200 28.69 -21.05 25.40
C ALA A 200 27.51 -21.92 24.90
N ILE A 201 27.29 -23.09 25.52
CA ILE A 201 26.15 -23.97 25.25
C ILE A 201 24.85 -23.32 25.71
N ASP A 202 24.82 -22.72 26.90
CA ASP A 202 23.65 -22.06 27.48
C ASP A 202 23.26 -20.83 26.66
N VAL A 203 24.22 -20.00 26.23
CA VAL A 203 23.97 -18.89 25.29
C VAL A 203 23.42 -19.38 23.95
N THR A 204 23.91 -20.51 23.44
CA THR A 204 23.45 -21.08 22.17
C THR A 204 22.04 -21.66 22.29
N LEU A 205 21.75 -22.37 23.38
CA LEU A 205 20.44 -22.93 23.71
C LEU A 205 19.41 -21.81 23.95
N GLY A 206 19.79 -20.78 24.71
CA GLY A 206 18.96 -19.59 24.95
C GLY A 206 18.59 -18.87 23.66
N LYS A 207 19.56 -18.62 22.76
CA LYS A 207 19.28 -18.05 21.42
C LYS A 207 18.35 -18.93 20.59
N LYS A 208 18.51 -20.25 20.67
CA LYS A 208 17.65 -21.19 19.93
C LYS A 208 16.22 -21.18 20.48
N ARG A 209 16.03 -21.13 21.81
CA ARG A 209 14.72 -20.96 22.47
C ARG A 209 14.06 -19.63 22.07
N ALA A 210 14.83 -18.55 22.13
CA ALA A 210 14.43 -17.22 21.69
C ALA A 210 13.88 -17.22 20.27
N ARG A 211 14.62 -17.85 19.36
CA ARG A 211 14.21 -18.00 17.97
C ARG A 211 12.90 -18.76 17.82
N ILE A 212 12.77 -19.94 18.42
CA ILE A 212 11.54 -20.74 18.30
C ILE A 212 10.34 -19.99 18.88
N TRP A 213 10.51 -19.27 19.99
CA TRP A 213 9.41 -18.47 20.51
C TRP A 213 8.96 -17.40 19.50
N ILE A 214 9.91 -16.69 18.90
CA ILE A 214 9.62 -15.71 17.85
C ILE A 214 8.97 -16.38 16.63
N GLU A 215 9.45 -17.55 16.19
CA GLU A 215 8.86 -18.33 15.09
C GLU A 215 7.43 -18.77 15.40
N ASN A 216 7.14 -19.19 16.63
CA ASN A 216 5.79 -19.50 17.08
C ASN A 216 4.90 -18.26 17.09
N LEU A 217 5.40 -17.12 17.60
CA LEU A 217 4.67 -15.87 17.56
C LEU A 217 4.38 -15.41 16.11
N MET A 218 5.28 -15.69 15.16
CA MET A 218 5.05 -15.45 13.74
C MET A 218 4.01 -16.42 13.15
N SER A 219 4.10 -17.72 13.46
CA SER A 219 3.16 -18.74 12.94
C SER A 219 1.74 -18.51 13.46
N TRP A 220 1.61 -18.02 14.70
CA TRP A 220 0.34 -17.59 15.29
C TRP A 220 -0.10 -16.18 14.88
N ASN A 221 0.62 -15.55 13.94
CA ASN A 221 0.34 -14.21 13.40
C ASN A 221 0.26 -13.12 14.49
N LYS A 222 1.01 -13.27 15.59
CA LYS A 222 1.09 -12.29 16.69
C LYS A 222 2.10 -11.19 16.40
N ILE A 223 3.17 -11.53 15.67
CA ILE A 223 4.21 -10.61 15.21
C ILE A 223 4.49 -10.86 13.74
N ILE A 224 5.06 -9.85 13.07
CA ILE A 224 5.55 -9.96 11.71
C ILE A 224 6.94 -9.33 11.69
N GLY A 225 7.92 -10.04 11.15
CA GLY A 225 9.31 -9.60 11.08
C GLY A 225 10.17 -10.66 10.39
N ASN A 226 11.47 -10.41 10.33
CA ASN A 226 12.45 -11.32 9.74
C ASN A 226 13.67 -11.44 10.65
N PHE A 227 14.37 -12.57 10.55
CA PHE A 227 15.70 -12.71 11.13
C PHE A 227 16.77 -12.18 10.16
N ILE A 228 17.77 -11.44 10.67
CA ILE A 228 18.90 -10.90 9.89
C ILE A 228 20.25 -11.23 10.57
N GLU A 229 21.36 -10.94 9.87
CA GLU A 229 22.74 -11.03 10.40
C GLU A 229 23.03 -12.39 11.05
N ASP A 230 23.10 -13.43 10.21
CA ASP A 230 23.30 -14.83 10.60
C ASP A 230 22.26 -15.33 11.63
N GLN A 231 21.05 -14.79 11.54
CA GLN A 231 19.89 -15.16 12.35
C GLN A 231 20.03 -14.79 13.84
N ASN A 232 20.95 -13.89 14.20
CA ASN A 232 21.12 -13.42 15.58
C ASN A 232 20.20 -12.26 15.97
N TYR A 233 19.53 -11.63 15.00
CA TYR A 233 18.62 -10.51 15.25
C TYR A 233 17.25 -10.78 14.67
N PHE A 234 16.20 -10.43 15.42
CA PHE A 234 14.85 -10.28 14.90
C PHE A 234 14.56 -8.81 14.65
N VAL A 235 14.05 -8.47 13.46
CA VAL A 235 13.62 -7.11 13.13
C VAL A 235 12.14 -7.10 12.83
N SER A 236 11.41 -6.25 13.57
CA SER A 236 9.99 -6.05 13.34
C SER A 236 9.72 -5.47 11.96
N LYS A 237 8.65 -5.93 11.31
CA LYS A 237 8.22 -5.43 10.00
C LYS A 237 7.99 -3.92 10.00
N ASN A 238 7.56 -3.34 11.12
CA ASN A 238 7.33 -1.90 11.26
C ASN A 238 8.63 -1.09 11.18
N ILE A 239 9.75 -1.62 11.68
CA ILE A 239 11.04 -0.93 11.56
C ILE A 239 11.57 -1.04 10.15
N ILE A 240 11.51 -2.24 9.56
CA ILE A 240 11.88 -2.44 8.15
C ILE A 240 11.10 -1.48 7.28
N ALA A 241 9.78 -1.40 7.50
CA ALA A 241 8.87 -0.46 6.86
C ALA A 241 9.31 0.99 7.01
N ARG A 242 9.57 1.45 8.24
CA ARG A 242 9.97 2.84 8.52
C ARG A 242 11.33 3.19 7.93
N GLU A 243 12.32 2.31 8.06
CA GLU A 243 13.66 2.49 7.51
C GLU A 243 13.63 2.51 5.98
N LEU A 244 12.85 1.62 5.38
CA LEU A 244 12.59 1.61 3.95
C LEU A 244 11.92 2.91 3.51
N ALA A 245 10.88 3.37 4.22
CA ALA A 245 10.20 4.62 3.93
C ALA A 245 11.15 5.82 4.02
N ASN A 246 11.99 5.89 5.05
CA ASN A 246 13.00 6.94 5.21
C ASN A 246 14.05 6.89 4.10
N PHE A 247 14.52 5.69 3.75
CA PHE A 247 15.45 5.48 2.65
C PHE A 247 14.85 5.97 1.33
N LEU A 248 13.62 5.55 1.00
CA LEU A 248 12.91 5.95 -0.21
C LEU A 248 12.64 7.47 -0.27
N LYS A 249 12.26 8.08 0.86
CA LYS A 249 12.09 9.55 0.95
C LYS A 249 13.39 10.30 0.67
N LYS A 250 14.54 9.75 1.09
CA LYS A 250 15.85 10.36 0.90
C LYS A 250 16.38 10.19 -0.52
N THR A 251 16.25 9.00 -1.10
CA THR A 251 16.79 8.69 -2.44
C THR A 251 15.86 9.13 -3.56
N GLY A 252 14.56 9.05 -3.34
CA GLY A 252 13.51 9.44 -4.28
C GLY A 252 13.26 8.43 -5.41
N ARG A 253 14.32 7.92 -6.06
CA ARG A 253 14.27 6.91 -7.13
C ARG A 253 15.29 5.80 -6.80
N VAL A 254 14.88 4.54 -6.86
CA VAL A 254 15.74 3.40 -6.53
C VAL A 254 15.46 2.22 -7.45
N LYS A 255 16.50 1.52 -7.89
CA LYS A 255 16.37 0.24 -8.60
C LYS A 255 15.69 -0.81 -7.73
N THR A 256 14.76 -1.56 -8.30
CA THR A 256 14.05 -2.63 -7.59
C THR A 256 15.00 -3.71 -7.12
N SER A 257 16.04 -4.06 -7.89
CA SER A 257 17.11 -4.97 -7.46
C SER A 257 17.76 -4.56 -6.13
N ASN A 258 18.04 -3.26 -5.96
CA ASN A 258 18.67 -2.75 -4.74
C ASN A 258 17.71 -2.80 -3.55
N LEU A 259 16.41 -2.58 -3.80
CA LEU A 259 15.38 -2.75 -2.77
C LEU A 259 15.21 -4.22 -2.37
N GLN A 260 15.22 -5.11 -3.35
CA GLN A 260 15.13 -6.56 -3.14
C GLN A 260 16.30 -7.07 -2.29
N GLU A 261 17.53 -6.69 -2.64
CA GLU A 261 18.74 -7.04 -1.88
C GLU A 261 18.66 -6.48 -0.46
N LYS A 262 18.34 -5.19 -0.30
CA LYS A 262 18.29 -4.53 1.00
C LYS A 262 17.22 -5.08 1.94
N LEU A 263 16.14 -5.63 1.40
CA LEU A 263 15.03 -6.20 2.18
C LEU A 263 15.07 -7.73 2.28
N GLY A 264 16.00 -8.39 1.58
CA GLY A 264 16.01 -9.85 1.45
C GLY A 264 14.78 -10.41 0.73
N ILE A 265 14.21 -9.66 -0.24
CA ILE A 265 12.99 -10.03 -0.97
C ILE A 265 13.33 -10.44 -2.40
N GLU A 266 13.39 -11.75 -2.66
CA GLU A 266 13.77 -12.27 -3.99
C GLU A 266 12.76 -11.98 -5.11
N LYS A 267 11.47 -11.87 -4.79
CA LYS A 267 10.39 -11.75 -5.78
C LYS A 267 9.82 -10.33 -5.82
N ILE A 268 9.76 -9.74 -7.02
CA ILE A 268 9.19 -8.40 -7.24
C ILE A 268 7.73 -8.28 -6.75
N ARG A 269 6.94 -9.35 -6.85
CA ARG A 269 5.55 -9.39 -6.37
C ARG A 269 5.44 -9.25 -4.85
N SER A 270 6.41 -9.80 -4.12
CA SER A 270 6.49 -9.66 -2.67
C SER A 270 6.90 -8.23 -2.33
N LEU A 271 7.89 -7.66 -3.04
CA LEU A 271 8.30 -6.26 -2.84
C LEU A 271 7.13 -5.29 -3.07
N LYS A 272 6.33 -5.50 -4.13
CA LYS A 272 5.12 -4.72 -4.39
C LYS A 272 4.11 -4.77 -3.24
N SER A 273 3.89 -5.96 -2.68
CA SER A 273 2.99 -6.12 -1.53
C SER A 273 3.50 -5.34 -0.32
N GLU A 274 4.80 -5.35 -0.08
CA GLU A 274 5.42 -4.60 1.02
C GLU A 274 5.33 -3.08 0.84
N LEU A 275 5.64 -2.58 -0.36
CA LEU A 275 5.51 -1.15 -0.66
C LEU A 275 4.05 -0.69 -0.61
N LYS A 276 3.10 -1.54 -1.01
CA LYS A 276 1.67 -1.24 -0.91
C LYS A 276 1.23 -1.05 0.55
N ILE A 277 1.76 -1.85 1.49
CA ILE A 277 1.47 -1.66 2.92
C ILE A 277 1.97 -0.30 3.40
N LEU A 278 3.16 0.13 2.95
CA LEU A 278 3.68 1.46 3.27
C LEU A 278 2.81 2.60 2.69
N GLU A 279 2.27 2.40 1.49
CA GLU A 279 1.36 3.35 0.85
C GLU A 279 0.01 3.43 1.56
N GLU A 280 -0.56 2.28 1.94
CA GLU A 280 -1.80 2.19 2.72
C GLU A 280 -1.66 2.88 4.09
N ASN A 281 -0.49 2.76 4.72
CA ASN A 281 -0.14 3.46 5.96
C ASN A 281 0.23 4.93 5.76
N LYS A 282 0.21 5.45 4.52
CA LYS A 282 0.60 6.82 4.14
C LYS A 282 2.04 7.17 4.53
N GLU A 283 2.90 6.18 4.68
CA GLU A 283 4.32 6.40 4.99
C GLU A 283 5.08 6.85 3.75
N ILE A 284 4.74 6.30 2.58
CA ILE A 284 5.25 6.69 1.27
C ILE A 284 4.10 6.79 0.27
N LYS A 285 4.39 7.38 -0.89
CA LYS A 285 3.58 7.25 -2.09
C LYS A 285 4.55 7.21 -3.27
N GLY A 286 4.35 6.29 -4.21
CA GLY A 286 5.25 6.17 -5.35
C GLY A 286 4.68 5.26 -6.42
N TYR A 287 5.54 4.96 -7.39
CA TYR A 287 5.19 4.33 -8.64
C TYR A 287 6.34 3.42 -9.07
N PHE A 288 6.00 2.29 -9.68
CA PHE A 288 6.98 1.51 -10.41
C PHE A 288 7.12 2.07 -11.82
N THR A 289 8.33 2.00 -12.38
CA THR A 289 8.52 2.23 -13.80
C THR A 289 7.79 1.14 -14.61
N ILE A 290 7.51 1.41 -15.89
CA ILE A 290 6.77 0.51 -16.79
C ILE A 290 7.45 -0.87 -16.89
N ASP A 291 8.78 -0.88 -16.88
CA ASP A 291 9.61 -2.10 -16.91
C ASP A 291 9.81 -2.73 -15.52
N GLU A 292 9.25 -2.12 -14.47
CA GLU A 292 9.37 -2.50 -13.08
C GLU A 292 10.83 -2.54 -12.56
N ALA A 293 11.76 -1.92 -13.27
CA ALA A 293 13.17 -1.88 -12.92
C ALA A 293 13.47 -0.89 -11.79
N GLU A 294 12.62 0.13 -11.60
CA GLU A 294 12.79 1.15 -10.58
C GLU A 294 11.48 1.47 -9.84
N TYR A 295 11.62 1.92 -8.59
CA TYR A 295 10.55 2.54 -7.82
C TYR A 295 10.87 4.03 -7.64
N VAL A 296 9.90 4.88 -7.97
CA VAL A 296 10.00 6.34 -7.92
C VAL A 296 8.95 6.87 -6.95
N THR A 297 9.40 7.54 -5.89
CA THR A 297 8.49 8.25 -4.99
C THR A 297 7.76 9.37 -5.71
N GLU A 298 6.52 9.67 -5.28
CA GLU A 298 5.68 10.70 -5.88
C GLU A 298 6.39 12.06 -5.92
N ASN A 299 7.05 12.45 -4.82
CA ASN A 299 7.77 13.73 -4.75
C ASN A 299 8.90 13.78 -5.79
N LYS A 300 9.68 12.70 -5.93
CA LYS A 300 10.76 12.64 -6.91
C LYS A 300 10.23 12.69 -8.33
N ALA A 301 9.15 11.97 -8.64
CA ALA A 301 8.51 12.00 -9.95
C ALA A 301 7.98 13.40 -10.28
N LEU A 302 7.34 14.08 -9.31
CA LEU A 302 6.88 15.46 -9.47
C LEU A 302 8.03 16.41 -9.79
N ASP A 303 9.16 16.30 -9.09
CA ASP A 303 10.33 17.15 -9.30
C ASP A 303 10.99 16.91 -10.67
N GLU A 304 11.06 15.65 -11.11
CA GLU A 304 11.53 15.29 -12.45
C GLU A 304 10.61 15.87 -13.55
N ILE A 305 9.29 15.74 -13.40
CA ILE A 305 8.32 16.33 -14.33
C ILE A 305 8.46 17.86 -14.37
N VAL A 306 8.58 18.52 -13.21
CA VAL A 306 8.78 19.98 -13.13
C VAL A 306 10.07 20.39 -13.83
N THR A 307 11.14 19.61 -13.67
CA THR A 307 12.43 19.87 -14.35
C THR A 307 12.29 19.78 -15.87
N ILE A 308 11.60 18.74 -16.37
CA ILE A 308 11.34 18.58 -17.81
C ILE A 308 10.49 19.74 -18.34
N LEU A 309 9.42 20.10 -17.63
CA LEU A 309 8.53 21.17 -18.05
C LEU A 309 9.16 22.55 -17.96
N ASN A 310 10.08 22.80 -17.02
CA ASN A 310 10.73 24.10 -16.88
C ASN A 310 12.02 24.24 -17.70
N ASP A 311 12.35 23.26 -18.55
CA ASP A 311 13.46 23.38 -19.48
C ASP A 311 13.23 24.57 -20.43
N LYS A 312 14.08 25.60 -20.30
CA LYS A 312 13.99 26.85 -21.07
C LYS A 312 14.25 26.64 -22.55
N ASN A 313 14.86 25.52 -22.94
CA ASN A 313 15.17 25.19 -24.32
C ASN A 313 13.99 24.51 -25.03
N GLN A 314 12.92 24.17 -24.32
CA GLN A 314 11.76 23.46 -24.87
C GLN A 314 10.50 24.34 -24.83
N ASP A 315 10.07 24.77 -26.02
CA ASP A 315 8.84 25.55 -26.19
C ASP A 315 7.58 24.68 -26.15
N THR A 316 7.70 23.41 -26.54
CA THR A 316 6.63 22.40 -26.43
C THR A 316 7.20 21.12 -25.86
N VAL A 317 6.44 20.45 -25.00
CA VAL A 317 6.76 19.14 -24.45
C VAL A 317 5.53 18.24 -24.61
N SER A 318 5.68 17.05 -25.18
CA SER A 318 4.59 16.08 -25.27
C SER A 318 4.49 15.20 -24.02
N ILE A 319 3.29 14.69 -23.74
CA ILE A 319 3.09 13.71 -22.66
C ILE A 319 3.93 12.45 -22.86
N SER A 320 4.15 12.05 -24.12
CA SER A 320 4.97 10.89 -24.48
C SER A 320 6.44 11.10 -24.11
N GLU A 321 6.99 12.30 -24.35
CA GLU A 321 8.36 12.64 -23.93
C GLU A 321 8.52 12.63 -22.41
N ILE A 322 7.52 13.15 -21.67
CA ILE A 322 7.53 13.13 -20.21
C ILE A 322 7.54 11.67 -19.74
N LYS A 323 6.60 10.86 -20.24
CA LYS A 323 6.44 9.44 -19.94
C LYS A 323 7.74 8.67 -20.18
N GLU A 324 8.39 8.88 -21.32
CA GLU A 324 9.66 8.22 -21.67
C GLU A 324 10.79 8.60 -20.72
N LYS A 325 10.93 9.89 -20.40
CA LYS A 325 11.98 10.38 -19.49
C LYS A 325 11.80 9.92 -18.04
N ILE A 326 10.56 9.87 -17.54
CA ILE A 326 10.30 9.45 -16.16
C ILE A 326 10.10 7.94 -16.02
N GLY A 327 9.74 7.25 -17.11
CA GLY A 327 9.51 5.81 -17.13
C GLY A 327 8.20 5.35 -16.51
N LEU A 328 7.22 6.24 -16.26
CA LEU A 328 5.93 5.91 -15.65
C LEU A 328 4.87 5.65 -16.73
N ASP A 329 3.78 4.96 -16.41
CA ASP A 329 2.69 4.78 -17.36
C ASP A 329 1.90 6.08 -17.61
N HIS A 330 1.03 6.05 -18.62
CA HIS A 330 0.31 7.24 -19.06
C HIS A 330 -0.68 7.79 -18.02
N ILE A 331 -1.38 6.91 -17.30
CA ILE A 331 -2.40 7.30 -16.32
C ILE A 331 -1.73 7.95 -15.12
N ASP A 332 -0.67 7.34 -14.60
CA ASP A 332 0.06 7.87 -13.46
C ASP A 332 0.76 9.19 -13.79
N THR A 333 1.35 9.30 -15.00
CA THR A 333 1.92 10.57 -15.48
C THR A 333 0.87 11.68 -15.53
N ILE A 334 -0.33 11.42 -16.07
CA ILE A 334 -1.43 12.40 -16.10
C ILE A 334 -1.87 12.80 -14.70
N ASN A 335 -1.97 11.84 -13.77
CA ASN A 335 -2.38 12.12 -12.40
C ASN A 335 -1.39 13.04 -11.69
N LEU A 336 -0.08 12.81 -11.86
CA LEU A 336 0.98 13.68 -11.35
C LEU A 336 0.91 15.07 -11.96
N LEU A 337 0.69 15.18 -13.28
CA LEU A 337 0.55 16.46 -13.96
C LEU A 337 -0.65 17.27 -13.47
N LYS A 338 -1.82 16.62 -13.30
CA LYS A 338 -3.01 17.25 -12.71
C LYS A 338 -2.72 17.80 -11.32
N LYS A 339 -1.97 17.04 -10.50
CA LYS A 339 -1.53 17.49 -9.18
C LYS A 339 -0.64 18.74 -9.28
N LEU A 340 0.38 18.74 -10.15
CA LEU A 340 1.26 19.90 -10.36
C LEU A 340 0.50 21.16 -10.81
N ILE A 341 -0.50 21.00 -11.68
CA ILE A 341 -1.35 22.12 -12.14
C ILE A 341 -2.21 22.65 -11.00
N SER A 342 -2.85 21.75 -10.23
CA SER A 342 -3.63 22.12 -9.05
C SER A 342 -2.78 22.87 -8.02
N ASP A 343 -1.54 22.42 -7.81
CA ASP A 343 -0.58 23.02 -6.88
C ASP A 343 0.08 24.29 -7.43
N LYS A 344 -0.26 24.71 -8.66
CA LYS A 344 0.34 25.86 -9.38
C LYS A 344 1.87 25.80 -9.47
N ARG A 345 2.45 24.60 -9.47
CA ARG A 345 3.92 24.36 -9.55
C ARG A 345 4.47 24.45 -10.98
N VAL A 346 3.59 24.49 -11.99
CA VAL A 346 3.93 24.51 -13.41
C VAL A 346 3.27 25.72 -14.07
N ILE A 347 4.06 26.51 -14.82
CA ILE A 347 3.61 27.73 -15.52
C ILE A 347 3.46 27.48 -17.04
N LYS A 348 3.28 26.23 -17.44
CA LYS A 348 3.03 25.84 -18.83
C LYS A 348 1.53 25.80 -19.11
N LEU A 349 1.17 26.13 -20.35
CA LEU A 349 -0.19 25.96 -20.84
C LEU A 349 -0.40 24.51 -21.25
N VAL A 350 -1.55 23.94 -20.89
CA VAL A 350 -1.83 22.51 -21.07
C VAL A 350 -2.94 22.38 -22.09
N SER A 351 -2.73 21.52 -23.09
CA SER A 351 -3.78 21.17 -24.05
C SER A 351 -4.98 20.52 -23.33
N LYS A 352 -6.17 20.65 -23.91
CA LYS A 352 -7.43 20.16 -23.33
C LYS A 352 -7.40 18.65 -23.04
N ASP A 353 -6.67 17.90 -23.85
CA ASP A 353 -6.46 16.46 -23.77
C ASP A 353 -5.19 16.06 -23.01
N TYR A 354 -4.44 17.01 -22.44
CA TYR A 354 -3.16 16.80 -21.75
C TYR A 354 -2.06 16.14 -22.61
N SER A 355 -2.21 16.14 -23.95
CA SER A 355 -1.23 15.56 -24.85
C SER A 355 0.04 16.42 -25.02
N LYS A 356 -0.08 17.75 -24.84
CA LYS A 356 1.01 18.72 -25.03
C LYS A 356 1.00 19.83 -23.99
N PHE A 357 2.21 20.31 -23.70
CA PHE A 357 2.50 21.40 -22.78
C PHE A 357 3.28 22.49 -23.52
N PHE A 358 2.83 23.74 -23.44
CA PHE A 358 3.38 24.85 -24.21
C PHE A 358 3.96 25.93 -23.30
N SER A 359 5.11 26.49 -23.71
CA SER A 359 5.68 27.67 -23.07
C SER A 359 4.79 28.89 -23.32
N LEU A 360 4.67 29.77 -22.32
CA LEU A 360 4.04 31.08 -22.51
C LEU A 360 4.79 31.89 -23.59
N LYS A 361 6.10 31.69 -23.71
CA LYS A 361 6.94 32.33 -24.73
C LYS A 361 6.48 31.97 -26.14
N LEU A 362 6.24 30.68 -26.41
CA LEU A 362 5.76 30.20 -27.70
C LEU A 362 4.38 30.79 -28.01
N LEU A 363 3.45 30.71 -27.06
CA LEU A 363 2.11 31.27 -27.28
C LEU A 363 2.16 32.78 -27.55
N ASN A 364 2.92 33.54 -26.75
CA ASN A 364 3.09 34.97 -26.96
C ASN A 364 3.65 35.27 -28.35
N LYS A 365 4.72 34.58 -28.73
CA LYS A 365 5.31 34.74 -30.07
C LYS A 365 4.28 34.47 -31.16
N THR A 366 3.53 33.38 -31.06
CA THR A 366 2.49 33.05 -32.03
C THR A 366 1.40 34.12 -32.08
N ILE A 367 0.89 34.59 -30.94
CA ILE A 367 -0.12 35.66 -30.90
C ILE A 367 0.41 36.93 -31.58
N MET A 368 1.65 37.34 -31.26
CA MET A 368 2.27 38.52 -31.86
C MET A 368 2.46 38.36 -33.38
N ASP A 369 2.96 37.21 -33.84
CA ASP A 369 3.11 36.90 -35.27
C ASP A 369 1.75 36.99 -36.01
N TYR A 370 0.66 36.53 -35.38
CA TYR A 370 -0.69 36.67 -35.94
C TYR A 370 -1.17 38.13 -35.94
N LEU A 371 -0.88 38.91 -34.90
CA LEU A 371 -1.29 40.31 -34.77
C LEU A 371 -0.59 41.24 -35.76
N GLU A 372 0.67 40.95 -36.08
CA GLU A 372 1.42 41.66 -37.10
C GLU A 372 0.83 41.40 -38.50
N LYS A 373 0.61 40.13 -38.83
CA LYS A 373 0.20 39.69 -40.17
C LYS A 373 -1.27 39.94 -40.48
N ASN A 374 -2.16 39.91 -39.48
CA ASN A 374 -3.60 39.94 -39.70
C ASN A 374 -4.24 41.18 -39.07
N GLU A 375 -5.39 41.60 -39.59
CA GLU A 375 -6.18 42.67 -38.97
C GLU A 375 -7.11 42.12 -37.89
N ARG A 376 -7.57 40.89 -38.11
CA ARG A 376 -8.46 40.13 -37.24
C ARG A 376 -7.88 38.75 -37.04
N ILE A 377 -7.97 38.26 -35.81
CA ILE A 377 -7.58 36.91 -35.45
C ILE A 377 -8.74 36.24 -34.74
N TYR A 378 -9.21 35.14 -35.31
CA TYR A 378 -10.17 34.29 -34.61
C TYR A 378 -9.42 33.52 -33.52
N ILE A 379 -9.93 33.56 -32.28
CA ILE A 379 -9.38 32.80 -31.16
C ILE A 379 -9.38 31.30 -31.48
N LYS A 380 -10.37 30.84 -32.25
CA LYS A 380 -10.43 29.47 -32.77
C LYS A 380 -9.18 29.12 -33.60
N THR A 381 -8.70 30.02 -34.46
CA THR A 381 -7.52 29.79 -35.30
C THR A 381 -6.25 29.66 -34.47
N ILE A 382 -6.09 30.47 -33.41
CA ILE A 382 -4.98 30.27 -32.46
C ILE A 382 -5.16 28.92 -31.77
N ASN A 383 -6.38 28.60 -31.33
CA ASN A 383 -6.67 27.38 -30.60
C ASN A 383 -6.45 26.10 -31.41
N GLU A 384 -6.59 26.13 -32.74
CA GLU A 384 -6.30 24.99 -33.62
C GLU A 384 -4.83 24.55 -33.52
N ASN A 385 -3.91 25.46 -33.21
CA ASN A 385 -2.48 25.15 -33.06
C ASN A 385 -2.13 24.54 -31.69
N PHE A 386 -2.87 24.91 -30.63
CA PHE A 386 -2.51 24.57 -29.25
C PHE A 386 -3.49 23.63 -28.56
N ASN A 387 -4.71 23.48 -29.09
CA ASN A 387 -5.80 22.72 -28.48
C ASN A 387 -6.02 23.09 -27.00
N LEU A 388 -5.99 24.38 -26.65
CA LEU A 388 -6.20 24.86 -25.28
C LEU A 388 -7.69 24.95 -24.93
N PRO A 389 -8.06 24.95 -23.64
CA PRO A 389 -9.38 25.40 -23.24
C PRO A 389 -9.58 26.87 -23.69
N PRO A 390 -10.67 27.22 -24.41
CA PRO A 390 -10.87 28.56 -24.94
C PRO A 390 -10.75 29.67 -23.90
N GLN A 391 -11.27 29.43 -22.69
CA GLN A 391 -11.19 30.39 -21.60
C GLN A 391 -9.74 30.66 -21.14
N THR A 392 -8.90 29.63 -21.12
CA THR A 392 -7.47 29.77 -20.77
C THR A 392 -6.76 30.66 -21.77
N LEU A 393 -7.02 30.44 -23.07
CA LEU A 393 -6.44 31.25 -24.13
C LEU A 393 -6.91 32.71 -24.06
N VAL A 394 -8.20 32.94 -23.85
CA VAL A 394 -8.76 34.29 -23.69
C VAL A 394 -8.14 35.01 -22.49
N ASN A 395 -8.09 34.35 -21.32
CA ASN A 395 -7.51 34.95 -20.11
C ASN A 395 -6.04 35.32 -20.35
N HIS A 396 -5.29 34.45 -21.00
CA HIS A 396 -3.88 34.71 -21.34
C HIS A 396 -3.72 35.89 -22.30
N ILE A 397 -4.56 35.99 -23.34
CA ILE A 397 -4.56 37.14 -24.25
C ILE A 397 -4.91 38.43 -23.49
N GLU A 398 -5.92 38.41 -22.61
CA GLU A 398 -6.29 39.57 -21.79
C GLU A 398 -5.12 40.02 -20.88
N GLU A 399 -4.40 39.08 -20.29
CA GLU A 399 -3.18 39.36 -19.51
C GLU A 399 -2.06 39.93 -20.39
N LEU A 400 -1.86 39.37 -21.58
CA LEU A 400 -0.86 39.83 -22.54
C LEU A 400 -1.14 41.27 -22.99
N ILE A 401 -2.41 41.59 -23.28
CA ILE A 401 -2.85 42.94 -23.64
C ILE A 401 -2.52 43.93 -22.52
N LYS A 402 -2.85 43.59 -21.28
CA LYS A 402 -2.60 44.44 -20.11
C LYS A 402 -1.11 44.63 -19.85
N ARG A 403 -0.33 43.54 -19.92
CA ARG A 403 1.10 43.54 -19.59
C ARG A 403 1.93 44.30 -20.62
N ASP A 404 1.67 44.03 -21.91
CA ASP A 404 2.48 44.55 -23.01
C ASP A 404 1.82 45.79 -23.67
N ASN A 405 0.73 46.30 -23.08
CA ASN A 405 -0.05 47.44 -23.57
C ASN A 405 -0.43 47.33 -25.05
N LEU A 406 -0.90 46.14 -25.46
CA LEU A 406 -1.23 45.88 -26.86
C LEU A 406 -2.49 46.63 -27.28
N ARG A 407 -2.42 47.36 -28.39
CA ARG A 407 -3.56 48.08 -29.00
C ARG A 407 -4.46 47.14 -29.79
N VAL A 408 -5.19 46.30 -29.06
CA VAL A 408 -6.09 45.30 -29.62
C VAL A 408 -7.38 45.21 -28.82
N ILE A 409 -8.45 44.78 -29.47
CA ILE A 409 -9.77 44.64 -28.89
C ILE A 409 -10.17 43.17 -28.94
N ILE A 410 -10.58 42.61 -27.80
CA ILE A 410 -11.28 41.32 -27.77
C ILE A 410 -12.77 41.59 -27.93
N THR A 411 -13.42 40.91 -28.88
CA THR A 411 -14.86 41.05 -29.12
C THR A 411 -15.68 40.63 -27.89
N TRP A 412 -16.92 41.14 -27.75
CA TRP A 412 -17.75 40.89 -26.57
C TRP A 412 -18.03 39.40 -26.34
N ASP A 413 -18.09 38.62 -27.42
CA ASP A 413 -18.30 37.17 -27.41
C ASP A 413 -16.99 36.39 -27.21
N LYS A 414 -15.86 37.09 -27.08
CA LYS A 414 -14.51 36.53 -26.89
C LYS A 414 -14.14 35.52 -28.00
N SER A 415 -14.61 35.75 -29.23
CA SER A 415 -14.32 34.89 -30.38
C SER A 415 -13.20 35.44 -31.28
N GLU A 416 -12.97 36.75 -31.26
CA GLU A 416 -12.00 37.43 -32.11
C GLU A 416 -11.13 38.43 -31.32
N ILE A 417 -9.91 38.64 -31.82
CA ILE A 417 -9.00 39.72 -31.45
C ILE A 417 -8.87 40.61 -32.68
N ILE A 418 -9.04 41.92 -32.50
CA ILE A 418 -8.95 42.87 -33.61
C ILE A 418 -7.87 43.91 -33.32
N ASN A 419 -6.99 44.13 -34.29
CA ASN A 419 -5.95 45.15 -34.22
C ASN A 419 -6.60 46.55 -34.31
N GLU A 420 -6.45 47.34 -33.25
CA GLU A 420 -7.14 48.62 -33.11
C GLU A 420 -6.69 49.61 -34.20
N GLU A 421 -5.41 49.66 -34.52
CA GLU A 421 -4.85 50.61 -35.50
C GLU A 421 -5.40 50.37 -36.90
N LYS A 422 -5.54 49.11 -37.30
CA LYS A 422 -6.08 48.74 -38.61
C LYS A 422 -7.58 49.04 -38.70
N ILE A 423 -8.35 48.79 -37.64
CA ILE A 423 -9.77 49.19 -37.61
C ILE A 423 -9.90 50.71 -37.66
N LEU A 424 -9.09 51.42 -36.89
CA LEU A 424 -9.12 52.87 -36.82
C LEU A 424 -8.88 53.48 -38.20
N PHE A 425 -7.94 52.95 -38.96
CA PHE A 425 -7.72 53.33 -40.36
C PHE A 425 -8.98 53.12 -41.22
N ILE A 426 -9.61 51.95 -41.15
CA ILE A 426 -10.85 51.66 -41.90
C ILE A 426 -11.99 52.61 -41.50
N LEU A 427 -12.16 52.86 -40.20
CA LEU A 427 -13.17 53.78 -39.68
C LEU A 427 -12.92 55.20 -40.20
N MET A 428 -11.68 55.68 -40.13
CA MET A 428 -11.32 56.99 -40.67
C MET A 428 -11.61 57.08 -42.17
N GLU A 429 -11.33 56.05 -42.96
CA GLU A 429 -11.63 56.03 -44.40
C GLU A 429 -13.14 56.04 -44.71
N ILE A 430 -13.95 55.33 -43.91
CA ILE A 430 -15.42 55.40 -44.03
C ILE A 430 -15.90 56.82 -43.73
N LEU A 431 -15.40 57.40 -42.64
CA LEU A 431 -15.88 58.69 -42.14
C LEU A 431 -15.36 59.88 -42.97
N LYS A 432 -14.20 59.76 -43.62
CA LYS A 432 -13.74 60.74 -44.62
C LYS A 432 -14.69 60.83 -45.81
N LYS A 433 -15.29 59.71 -46.22
CA LYS A 433 -16.23 59.66 -47.35
C LYS A 433 -17.60 60.26 -47.01
N SER A 434 -18.00 60.22 -45.75
CA SER A 434 -19.26 60.77 -45.28
C SER A 434 -19.11 61.37 -43.88
N LYS A 435 -19.35 62.68 -43.74
CA LYS A 435 -19.35 63.38 -42.42
C LYS A 435 -20.28 62.72 -41.38
N LYS A 436 -21.26 61.95 -41.86
CA LYS A 436 -22.22 61.17 -41.08
C LYS A 436 -22.37 59.78 -41.68
N SER A 437 -22.24 58.74 -40.87
CA SER A 437 -22.46 57.35 -41.29
C SER A 437 -23.44 56.64 -40.36
N LEU A 438 -24.33 55.82 -40.93
CA LEU A 438 -25.20 54.97 -40.12
C LEU A 438 -24.35 53.87 -39.47
N LEU A 439 -24.62 53.58 -38.19
CA LEU A 439 -23.86 52.54 -37.47
C LEU A 439 -23.98 51.18 -38.17
N SER A 440 -25.14 50.88 -38.77
CA SER A 440 -25.38 49.68 -39.57
C SER A 440 -24.48 49.57 -40.81
N GLU A 441 -24.17 50.68 -41.48
CA GLU A 441 -23.27 50.71 -42.63
C GLU A 441 -21.82 50.48 -42.21
N VAL A 442 -21.43 51.07 -41.08
CA VAL A 442 -20.10 50.85 -40.49
C VAL A 442 -19.96 49.40 -40.03
N VAL A 443 -20.97 48.81 -39.38
CA VAL A 443 -21.02 47.38 -39.04
C VAL A 443 -20.87 46.51 -40.28
N LYS A 444 -21.61 46.82 -41.35
CA LYS A 444 -21.56 46.05 -42.60
C LYS A 444 -20.19 46.12 -43.27
N THR A 445 -19.56 47.30 -43.26
CA THR A 445 -18.27 47.53 -43.91
C THR A 445 -17.11 46.94 -43.10
N THR A 446 -17.10 47.21 -41.80
CA THR A 446 -16.04 46.72 -40.91
C THR A 446 -16.19 45.24 -40.61
N LYS A 447 -17.41 44.69 -40.66
CA LYS A 447 -17.80 43.36 -40.14
C LYS A 447 -17.60 43.23 -38.62
N ILE A 448 -17.60 44.34 -37.87
CA ILE A 448 -17.61 44.34 -36.39
C ILE A 448 -19.07 44.39 -35.94
N ASN A 449 -19.47 43.56 -34.97
CA ASN A 449 -20.82 43.67 -34.43
C ASN A 449 -21.04 45.07 -33.80
N ALA A 450 -22.30 45.51 -33.77
CA ALA A 450 -22.63 46.86 -33.33
C ALA A 450 -22.15 47.18 -31.90
N LYS A 451 -22.14 46.17 -31.00
CA LYS A 451 -21.76 46.34 -29.60
C LYS A 451 -20.27 46.65 -29.44
N ASP A 452 -19.42 45.88 -30.12
CA ASP A 452 -17.97 46.08 -30.12
C ASP A 452 -17.58 47.36 -30.86
N LEU A 453 -18.26 47.66 -31.96
CA LEU A 453 -18.06 48.91 -32.70
C LEU A 453 -18.40 50.14 -31.86
N VAL A 454 -19.52 50.12 -31.13
CA VAL A 454 -19.89 51.21 -30.19
C VAL A 454 -18.84 51.37 -29.10
N ARG A 455 -18.33 50.26 -28.54
CA ARG A 455 -17.29 50.29 -27.51
C ARG A 455 -15.99 50.91 -28.06
N LEU A 456 -15.61 50.54 -29.27
CA LEU A 456 -14.44 51.09 -29.95
C LEU A 456 -14.59 52.60 -30.23
N ILE A 457 -15.73 53.02 -30.80
CA ILE A 457 -15.98 54.43 -31.07
C ILE A 457 -15.96 55.25 -29.77
N LYS A 458 -16.57 54.74 -28.69
CA LYS A 458 -16.54 55.38 -27.37
C LYS A 458 -15.11 55.54 -26.85
N TYR A 459 -14.31 54.49 -26.93
CA TYR A 459 -12.90 54.54 -26.58
C TYR A 459 -12.17 55.60 -27.42
N MET A 460 -12.35 55.61 -28.74
CA MET A 460 -11.70 56.59 -29.62
C MET A 460 -12.10 58.04 -29.30
N LEU A 461 -13.36 58.27 -28.92
CA LEU A 461 -13.83 59.59 -28.46
C LEU A 461 -13.20 59.97 -27.11
N GLU A 462 -13.16 59.05 -26.16
CA GLU A 462 -12.60 59.26 -24.81
C GLU A 462 -11.10 59.62 -24.86
N PHE A 463 -10.35 58.97 -25.76
CA PHE A 463 -8.92 59.23 -25.96
C PHE A 463 -8.62 60.32 -27.00
N GLY A 464 -9.65 61.00 -27.52
CA GLY A 464 -9.49 62.11 -28.47
C GLY A 464 -8.92 61.70 -29.84
N LEU A 465 -9.00 60.41 -30.19
CA LEU A 465 -8.56 59.88 -31.48
C LEU A 465 -9.49 60.31 -32.63
N ILE A 466 -10.77 60.55 -32.32
CA ILE A 466 -11.77 61.13 -33.22
C ILE A 466 -12.61 62.14 -32.46
N GLN A 467 -13.22 63.09 -33.18
CA GLN A 467 -14.19 64.05 -32.62
C GLN A 467 -15.56 63.81 -33.28
N GLY A 468 -16.61 63.64 -32.48
CA GLY A 468 -17.93 63.34 -33.04
C GLY A 468 -19.00 63.03 -32.01
N ILE A 469 -20.23 62.83 -32.49
CA ILE A 469 -21.41 62.47 -31.71
C ILE A 469 -21.82 61.05 -32.07
N LEU A 470 -21.79 60.15 -31.09
CA LEU A 470 -22.35 58.80 -31.19
C LEU A 470 -23.77 58.79 -30.61
N THR A 471 -24.75 58.48 -31.45
CA THR A 471 -26.14 58.26 -31.06
C THR A 471 -26.49 56.77 -31.14
N ASN A 472 -27.68 56.38 -30.68
CA ASN A 472 -28.14 54.98 -30.74
C ASN A 472 -28.26 54.42 -32.17
N LYS A 473 -28.27 55.27 -33.21
CA LYS A 473 -28.45 54.85 -34.61
C LYS A 473 -27.32 55.30 -35.54
N GLU A 474 -26.64 56.39 -35.20
CA GLU A 474 -25.76 57.11 -36.12
C GLU A 474 -24.49 57.58 -35.42
N PHE A 475 -23.39 57.64 -36.16
CA PHE A 475 -22.15 58.29 -35.74
C PHE A 475 -21.82 59.45 -36.69
N THR A 476 -21.57 60.64 -36.13
CA THR A 476 -21.27 61.86 -36.90
C THR A 476 -19.92 62.41 -36.46
N LEU A 477 -18.98 62.61 -37.38
CA LEU A 477 -17.71 63.32 -37.07
C LEU A 477 -17.94 64.83 -37.08
N GLN A 478 -17.21 65.54 -36.21
CA GLN A 478 -17.12 67.00 -36.24
C GLN A 478 -15.98 67.49 -37.14
#